data_AF-A0A316X9Y6-F1
#
_entry.id   AF-A0A316X9Y6-F1
#
_cell.length_a   1.000
_cell.length_b   1.000
_cell.length_c   1.000
_cell.angle_alpha   90.00
_cell.angle_beta   90.00
_cell.angle_gamma   90.00
#
_symmetry.space_group_name_H-M   'P 1'
#
loop_
_entity.id
_entity.type
_entity.pdbx_description
1 polymer ?
#
loop_
_entity_poly.entity_id
_entity_poly.type
_entity_poly.pdbx_seq_one_letter_code
_entity_poly.pdbx_strand_id
1 'polypeptide(L)'
;MQFNARWKGGIDNKGFATVTNFQPVIPFSISKDWNLIMRAILPVISTSQYTPTVKFGMGDVVHSFFFSPKKPTYGIVWGVGPVLLWPTATDRTLGQGKFGMGPTAVGLTQQGKVTVGLLANHVWSVMGPGTRPNTSATFLQPFFVYGQSTAVILSSEASYNWKKRTGRFLSIWQAEKC
;
A
#
# COMPACT_ATOMS: atom_id res chain seq x y z
N MET A 1 -8.07 9.13 5.90
CA MET A 1 -6.67 8.95 6.37
C MET A 1 -6.60 7.61 7.08
N GLN A 2 -5.50 6.86 6.93
CA GLN A 2 -5.36 5.54 7.55
C GLN A 2 -4.21 5.56 8.56
N PHE A 3 -4.48 5.19 9.80
CA PHE A 3 -3.47 5.06 10.85
C PHE A 3 -3.10 3.60 11.08
N ASN A 4 -1.80 3.31 11.15
CA ASN A 4 -1.26 1.99 11.39
C ASN A 4 -0.24 2.05 12.52
N ALA A 5 -0.38 1.17 13.51
CA ALA A 5 0.64 0.95 14.52
C ALA A 5 1.40 -0.34 14.22
N ARG A 6 2.73 -0.29 14.33
CA ARG A 6 3.65 -1.39 14.02
C ARG A 6 4.50 -1.66 15.26
N TRP A 7 4.37 -2.87 15.80
CA TRP A 7 5.18 -3.35 16.92
C TRP A 7 6.21 -4.37 16.43
N LYS A 8 7.21 -4.65 17.27
CA LYS A 8 8.24 -5.66 17.01
C LYS A 8 9.08 -5.42 15.75
N GLY A 9 9.40 -4.16 15.47
CA GLY A 9 10.43 -3.82 14.49
C GLY A 9 11.75 -3.44 15.15
N GLY A 10 12.68 -2.86 14.39
CA GLY A 10 13.90 -2.28 14.96
C GLY A 10 14.87 -3.29 15.59
N ILE A 11 15.80 -2.77 16.41
CA ILE A 11 16.83 -3.57 17.09
C ILE A 11 16.14 -4.47 18.14
N ASP A 12 16.55 -5.74 18.21
CA ASP A 12 16.04 -6.75 19.15
C ASP A 12 14.51 -6.93 19.18
N ASN A 13 13.80 -6.60 18.09
CA ASN A 13 12.34 -6.63 18.00
C ASN A 13 11.62 -5.79 19.07
N LYS A 14 12.24 -4.72 19.58
CA LYS A 14 11.64 -3.78 20.54
C LYS A 14 11.11 -2.50 19.90
N GLY A 15 11.43 -2.27 18.63
CA GLY A 15 11.01 -1.11 17.85
C GLY A 15 9.50 -0.98 17.71
N PHE A 16 9.05 0.25 17.90
CA PHE A 16 7.67 0.66 17.68
C PHE A 16 7.63 1.74 16.61
N ALA A 17 6.67 1.66 15.69
CA ALA A 17 6.46 2.68 14.68
C ALA A 17 4.97 2.97 14.50
N THR A 18 4.63 4.24 14.34
CA THR A 18 3.32 4.68 13.89
C THR A 18 3.43 5.22 12.48
N VAL A 19 2.46 4.87 11.65
CA VAL A 19 2.40 5.27 10.25
C VAL A 19 1.02 5.81 9.95
N THR A 20 0.97 7.08 9.58
CA THR A 20 -0.24 7.74 9.09
C THR A 20 -0.13 7.87 7.57
N ASN A 21 -0.99 7.17 6.85
CA ASN A 21 -1.04 7.25 5.40
C ASN A 21 -2.08 8.28 4.96
N PHE A 22 -1.62 9.29 4.22
CA PHE A 22 -2.49 10.14 3.41
C PHE A 22 -2.64 9.49 2.03
N GLN A 23 -3.88 9.15 1.64
CA GLN A 23 -4.15 8.30 0.47
C GLN A 23 -5.24 8.88 -0.43
N PRO A 24 -4.94 9.89 -1.27
CA PRO A 24 -5.90 10.34 -2.27
C PRO A 24 -6.09 9.26 -3.34
N VAL A 25 -7.36 9.06 -3.73
CA VAL A 25 -7.75 8.21 -4.86
C VAL A 25 -8.62 9.06 -5.78
N ILE A 26 -8.16 9.25 -7.02
CA ILE A 26 -8.82 10.12 -8.00
C ILE A 26 -9.10 9.31 -9.26
N PRO A 27 -10.38 9.05 -9.59
CA PRO A 27 -10.75 8.41 -10.84
C PRO A 27 -10.88 9.43 -11.98
N PHE A 28 -10.31 9.11 -13.14
CA PHE A 28 -10.45 9.87 -14.38
C PHE A 28 -11.08 8.99 -15.45
N SER A 29 -12.10 9.48 -16.14
CA SER A 29 -12.63 8.82 -17.33
C SER A 29 -11.71 9.10 -18.51
N ILE A 30 -11.05 8.07 -19.04
CA ILE A 30 -10.13 8.21 -20.18
C ILE A 30 -10.78 7.84 -21.52
N SER A 31 -11.89 7.09 -21.49
CA SER A 31 -12.70 6.78 -22.67
C SER A 31 -14.15 6.50 -22.29
N LYS A 32 -14.99 6.12 -23.26
CA LYS A 32 -16.38 5.70 -22.99
C LYS A 32 -16.44 4.52 -22.03
N ASP A 33 -15.50 3.59 -22.14
CA ASP A 33 -15.54 2.29 -21.44
C ASP A 33 -14.46 2.12 -20.37
N TRP A 34 -13.48 3.01 -20.27
CA TRP A 34 -12.34 2.87 -19.38
C TRP A 34 -12.15 4.07 -18.44
N ASN A 35 -11.74 3.73 -17.21
CA ASN A 35 -11.25 4.65 -16.20
C ASN A 35 -9.75 4.46 -15.98
N LEU A 36 -9.06 5.56 -15.69
CA LEU A 36 -7.77 5.59 -15.04
C LEU A 36 -7.97 5.99 -13.58
N ILE A 37 -7.67 5.09 -12.65
CA ILE A 37 -7.73 5.37 -11.22
C ILE A 37 -6.32 5.63 -10.72
N MET A 38 -6.06 6.84 -10.29
CA MET A 38 -4.79 7.23 -9.69
C MET A 38 -4.90 7.15 -8.17
N ARG A 39 -3.94 6.47 -7.53
CA ARG A 39 -3.81 6.38 -6.08
C ARG A 39 -2.41 6.80 -5.66
N ALA A 40 -2.32 7.75 -4.74
CA ALA A 40 -1.07 8.10 -4.08
C ALA A 40 -1.11 7.62 -2.62
N ILE A 41 0.02 7.19 -2.07
CA ILE A 41 0.19 6.91 -0.65
C ILE A 41 1.37 7.72 -0.16
N LEU A 42 1.10 8.67 0.73
CA LEU A 42 2.09 9.49 1.38
C LEU A 42 2.15 9.10 2.86
N PRO A 43 3.15 8.29 3.26
CA PRO A 43 3.28 7.84 4.64
C PRO A 43 4.04 8.89 5.49
N VAL A 44 3.42 9.32 6.58
CA VAL A 44 4.10 10.03 7.68
C VAL A 44 4.40 9.03 8.77
N ILE A 45 5.67 8.88 9.13
CA ILE A 45 6.17 7.81 9.97
C ILE A 45 6.85 8.41 11.20
N SER A 46 6.51 7.87 12.37
CA SER A 46 7.28 8.05 13.59
C SER A 46 7.80 6.69 14.04
N THR A 47 9.10 6.58 14.32
CA THR A 47 9.72 5.34 14.81
C THR A 47 10.46 5.59 16.12
N SER A 48 10.26 4.71 17.09
CA SER A 48 11.02 4.60 18.33
C SER A 48 11.75 3.26 18.35
N GLN A 49 13.01 3.25 18.79
CA GLN A 49 13.85 2.03 18.92
C GLN A 49 14.12 1.25 17.61
N TYR A 50 13.87 1.86 16.45
CA TYR A 50 14.42 1.39 15.16
C TYR A 50 15.85 1.85 14.94
N THR A 51 16.22 2.96 15.58
CA THR A 51 17.57 3.50 15.74
C THR A 51 17.73 3.95 17.20
N PRO A 52 18.95 4.26 17.68
CA PRO A 52 19.16 4.81 19.03
C PRO A 52 18.34 6.09 19.29
N THR A 53 17.98 6.81 18.23
CA THR A 53 17.14 8.01 18.30
C THR A 53 15.76 7.76 17.70
N VAL A 54 14.75 8.43 18.24
CA VAL A 54 13.42 8.52 17.62
C VAL A 54 13.54 9.28 16.29
N LYS A 55 12.82 8.81 15.27
CA LYS A 55 12.77 9.45 13.95
C LYS A 55 11.34 9.79 13.60
N PHE A 56 11.13 10.99 13.10
CA PHE A 56 9.85 11.45 12.58
C PHE A 56 10.07 12.03 11.18
N GLY A 57 9.20 11.70 10.24
CA GLY A 57 9.32 12.23 8.89
C GLY A 57 8.43 11.54 7.87
N MET A 58 8.62 11.90 6.61
CA MET A 58 7.92 11.29 5.50
C MET A 58 8.68 10.04 5.04
N GLY A 59 7.95 9.00 4.63
CA GLY A 59 8.51 7.84 3.94
C GLY A 59 8.49 8.01 2.42
N ASP A 60 8.81 6.93 1.71
CA ASP A 60 8.74 6.89 0.24
C ASP A 60 7.28 6.92 -0.22
N VAL A 61 6.96 7.79 -1.18
CA VAL A 61 5.63 7.90 -1.78
C VAL A 61 5.39 6.78 -2.78
N VAL A 62 4.22 6.15 -2.72
CA VAL A 62 3.80 5.14 -3.71
C VAL A 62 2.68 5.68 -4.57
N HIS A 63 2.86 5.65 -5.89
CA HIS A 63 1.85 6.02 -6.87
C HIS A 63 1.41 4.79 -7.67
N SER A 64 0.13 4.44 -7.61
CA SER A 64 -0.46 3.34 -8.39
C SER A 64 -1.43 3.90 -9.40
N PHE A 65 -1.38 3.37 -10.61
CA PHE A 65 -2.30 3.69 -11.69
C PHE A 65 -3.02 2.43 -12.12
N PHE A 66 -4.35 2.45 -12.09
CA PHE A 66 -5.17 1.31 -12.49
C PHE A 66 -6.01 1.70 -13.69
N PHE A 67 -5.78 1.02 -14.82
CA PHE A 67 -6.71 1.01 -15.93
C PHE A 67 -7.80 0.00 -15.62
N SER A 68 -9.04 0.46 -15.57
CA SER A 68 -10.19 -0.32 -15.12
C SER A 68 -11.38 -0.10 -16.05
N PRO A 69 -12.04 -1.17 -16.53
CA PRO A 69 -13.31 -1.03 -17.23
C PRO A 69 -14.38 -0.39 -16.34
N LYS A 70 -15.20 0.50 -16.90
CA LYS A 70 -16.31 1.14 -16.16
C LYS A 70 -17.39 0.15 -15.74
N LYS A 71 -17.58 -0.90 -16.53
CA LYS A 71 -18.55 -1.97 -16.27
C LYS A 71 -17.82 -3.19 -15.72
N PRO A 72 -18.38 -3.87 -14.70
CA PRO A 72 -17.85 -5.15 -14.25
C PRO A 72 -17.79 -6.16 -15.40
N THR A 73 -16.72 -6.94 -15.45
CA THR A 73 -16.56 -8.06 -16.40
C THR A 73 -17.00 -9.34 -15.69
N TYR A 74 -18.10 -9.95 -16.11
CA TYR A 74 -18.68 -11.13 -15.43
C TYR A 74 -18.89 -10.95 -13.91
N GLY A 75 -19.30 -9.75 -13.48
CA GLY A 75 -19.49 -9.43 -12.05
C GLY A 75 -18.21 -9.15 -11.25
N ILE A 76 -17.08 -9.02 -11.94
CA ILE A 76 -15.78 -8.67 -11.36
C ILE A 76 -15.40 -7.25 -11.79
N VAL A 77 -15.13 -6.40 -10.80
CA VAL A 77 -14.47 -5.11 -11.01
C VAL A 77 -12.99 -5.31 -10.85
N TRP A 78 -12.21 -4.88 -11.83
CA TRP A 78 -10.77 -5.08 -11.80
C TRP A 78 -10.05 -3.87 -12.39
N GLY A 79 -8.79 -3.72 -12.01
CA GLY A 79 -7.90 -2.74 -12.61
C GLY A 79 -6.47 -3.23 -12.56
N VAL A 80 -5.70 -2.91 -13.60
CA VAL A 80 -4.28 -3.25 -13.69
C VAL A 80 -3.50 -2.04 -14.18
N GLY A 81 -2.22 -1.98 -13.84
CA GLY A 81 -1.35 -0.94 -14.38
C GLY A 81 -0.03 -0.86 -13.65
N PRO A 82 0.69 0.26 -13.79
CA PRO A 82 1.97 0.45 -13.14
C PRO A 82 1.82 0.97 -11.70
N VAL A 83 2.77 0.58 -10.87
CA VAL A 83 3.09 1.23 -9.59
C VAL A 83 4.48 1.83 -9.66
N LEU A 84 4.62 3.02 -9.10
CA LEU A 84 5.87 3.75 -8.95
C LEU A 84 6.12 4.01 -7.46
N LEU A 85 7.37 3.88 -7.05
CA LEU A 85 7.84 4.21 -5.71
C LEU A 85 8.85 5.34 -5.83
N TRP A 86 8.57 6.45 -5.16
CA TRP A 86 9.37 7.66 -5.19
C TRP A 86 10.22 7.76 -3.92
N PRO A 87 11.54 7.97 -4.03
CA PRO A 87 12.45 8.01 -2.89
C PRO A 87 12.39 9.35 -2.14
N THR A 88 11.22 9.70 -1.64
CA THR A 88 10.91 11.00 -0.99
C THR A 88 11.13 10.98 0.51
N ALA A 89 11.59 9.85 1.08
CA ALA A 89 11.78 9.75 2.51
C ALA A 89 12.74 10.80 3.06
N THR A 90 12.34 11.48 4.13
CA THR A 90 13.13 12.58 4.73
C THR A 90 14.31 12.08 5.56
N ASP A 91 14.27 10.82 6.01
CA ASP A 91 15.38 10.16 6.71
C ASP A 91 15.68 8.81 6.04
N ARG A 92 16.95 8.41 6.07
CA ARG A 92 17.40 7.18 5.44
C ARG A 92 16.74 5.93 6.02
N THR A 93 16.29 5.94 7.27
CA THR A 93 15.66 4.80 7.94
C THR A 93 14.17 4.68 7.64
N LEU A 94 13.54 5.74 7.12
CA LEU A 94 12.10 5.81 6.85
C LEU A 94 11.71 5.37 5.43
N GLY A 95 12.69 5.15 4.56
CA GLY A 95 12.48 4.74 3.18
C GLY A 95 13.59 3.84 2.62
N GLN A 96 13.30 3.24 1.47
CA GLN A 96 14.25 2.47 0.69
C GLN A 96 15.28 3.39 0.02
N GLY A 97 14.89 4.64 -0.29
CA GLY A 97 15.78 5.64 -0.88
C GLY A 97 16.21 5.30 -2.31
N LYS A 98 15.42 4.48 -3.01
CA LYS A 98 15.55 4.20 -4.44
C LYS A 98 14.21 4.41 -5.11
N PHE A 99 14.26 4.95 -6.33
CA PHE A 99 13.09 4.90 -7.19
C PHE A 99 12.83 3.47 -7.61
N GLY A 100 11.57 3.07 -7.56
CA GLY A 100 11.13 1.76 -7.98
C GLY A 100 9.92 1.83 -8.87
N MET A 101 9.71 0.77 -9.63
CA MET A 101 8.52 0.58 -10.45
C MET A 101 8.16 -0.89 -10.54
N GLY A 102 6.94 -1.17 -10.95
CA GLY A 102 6.53 -2.50 -11.36
C GLY A 102 5.01 -2.58 -11.56
N PRO A 103 4.45 -3.79 -11.65
CA PRO A 103 3.02 -3.98 -11.88
C PRO A 103 2.19 -3.85 -10.60
N THR A 104 0.95 -3.39 -10.75
CA THR A 104 -0.09 -3.42 -9.73
C THR A 104 -1.40 -3.90 -10.34
N ALA A 105 -2.19 -4.59 -9.54
CA ALA A 105 -3.51 -5.08 -9.90
C ALA A 105 -4.44 -5.02 -8.70
N VAL A 106 -5.72 -4.83 -8.98
CA VAL A 106 -6.80 -4.96 -8.02
C VAL A 106 -7.95 -5.70 -8.67
N GLY A 107 -8.59 -6.58 -7.92
CA GLY A 107 -9.79 -7.27 -8.35
C GLY A 107 -10.73 -7.40 -7.16
N LEU A 108 -12.02 -7.16 -7.41
CA LEU A 108 -13.06 -7.36 -6.42
C LEU A 108 -14.36 -7.83 -7.08
N THR A 109 -15.17 -8.50 -6.29
CA THR A 109 -16.55 -8.80 -6.62
C THR A 109 -17.45 -8.27 -5.53
N GLN A 110 -18.62 -7.79 -5.93
CA GLN A 110 -19.65 -7.30 -5.02
C GLN A 110 -20.93 -8.07 -5.25
N GLN A 111 -21.42 -8.74 -4.20
CA GLN A 111 -22.68 -9.48 -4.21
C GLN A 111 -23.54 -8.99 -3.05
N GLY A 112 -24.60 -8.23 -3.38
CA GLY A 112 -25.44 -7.57 -2.39
C GLY A 112 -24.63 -6.67 -1.46
N LYS A 113 -24.56 -7.05 -0.19
CA LYS A 113 -23.89 -6.30 0.90
C LYS A 113 -22.43 -6.66 1.09
N VAL A 114 -21.94 -7.70 0.41
CA VAL A 114 -20.58 -8.22 0.59
C VAL A 114 -19.72 -7.78 -0.59
N THR A 115 -18.54 -7.24 -0.28
CA THR A 115 -17.46 -7.00 -1.24
C THR A 115 -16.24 -7.77 -0.79
N VAL A 116 -15.64 -8.54 -1.68
CA VAL A 116 -14.37 -9.24 -1.44
C VAL A 116 -13.41 -8.89 -2.54
N GLY A 117 -12.16 -8.61 -2.20
CA GLY A 117 -11.15 -8.32 -3.19
C GLY A 117 -9.73 -8.49 -2.69
N LEU A 118 -8.81 -8.28 -3.62
CA LEU A 118 -7.38 -8.34 -3.42
C LEU A 118 -6.72 -7.23 -4.22
N LEU A 119 -5.84 -6.48 -3.56
CA LEU A 119 -4.88 -5.59 -4.21
C LEU A 119 -3.50 -6.24 -4.14
N ALA A 120 -2.80 -6.32 -5.25
CA ALA A 120 -1.45 -6.84 -5.33
C ALA A 120 -0.56 -5.88 -6.12
N ASN A 121 0.68 -5.72 -5.68
CA ASN A 121 1.71 -5.07 -6.50
C ASN A 121 3.08 -5.71 -6.30
N HIS A 122 3.96 -5.52 -7.27
CA HIS A 122 5.35 -5.87 -7.15
C HIS A 122 6.20 -4.67 -7.59
N VAL A 123 7.18 -4.31 -6.78
CA VAL A 123 8.06 -3.17 -7.05
C VAL A 123 9.51 -3.63 -7.04
N TRP A 124 10.23 -3.30 -8.11
CA TRP A 124 11.68 -3.39 -8.17
C TRP A 124 12.30 -2.01 -8.01
N SER A 125 13.42 -1.91 -7.30
CA SER A 125 14.26 -0.73 -7.36
C SER A 125 14.93 -0.64 -8.74
N VAL A 126 14.82 0.50 -9.41
CA VAL A 126 15.39 0.72 -10.75
C VAL A 126 16.56 1.69 -10.71
N MET A 127 16.44 2.80 -9.97
CA MET A 127 17.50 3.81 -9.89
C MET A 127 17.62 4.39 -8.47
N GLY A 128 18.80 4.93 -8.16
CA GLY A 128 19.10 5.56 -6.87
C GLY A 128 20.53 5.26 -6.43
N PRO A 129 20.95 5.79 -5.27
CA PRO A 129 22.33 5.69 -4.81
C PRO A 129 22.82 4.24 -4.69
N GLY A 130 24.05 3.97 -5.15
CA GLY A 130 24.69 2.66 -5.03
C GLY A 130 24.90 2.20 -3.58
N THR A 131 24.96 3.14 -2.64
CA THR A 131 25.06 2.87 -1.19
C THR A 131 23.76 2.32 -0.57
N ARG A 132 22.67 2.26 -1.34
CA ARG A 132 21.41 1.65 -0.93
C ARG A 132 21.28 0.25 -1.56
N PRO A 133 20.81 -0.76 -0.82
CA PRO A 133 20.58 -2.09 -1.39
C PRO A 133 19.43 -2.05 -2.41
N ASN A 134 19.52 -2.87 -3.45
CA ASN A 134 18.40 -3.09 -4.37
C ASN A 134 17.27 -3.84 -3.66
N THR A 135 16.04 -3.59 -4.11
CA THR A 135 14.83 -4.19 -3.57
C THR A 135 13.99 -4.81 -4.68
N SER A 136 13.32 -5.89 -4.33
CA SER A 136 12.27 -6.52 -5.12
C SER A 136 11.25 -6.96 -4.10
N ALA A 137 10.08 -6.32 -4.09
CA ALA A 137 9.10 -6.50 -3.03
C ALA A 137 7.71 -6.73 -3.62
N THR A 138 7.09 -7.84 -3.21
CA THR A 138 5.66 -8.08 -3.45
C THR A 138 4.86 -7.53 -2.28
N PHE A 139 3.74 -6.87 -2.56
CA PHE A 139 2.72 -6.48 -1.60
C PHE A 139 1.39 -7.11 -1.98
N LEU A 140 0.67 -7.62 -0.99
CA LEU A 140 -0.66 -8.21 -1.12
C LEU A 140 -1.56 -7.61 -0.04
N GLN A 141 -2.78 -7.24 -0.42
CA GLN A 141 -3.77 -6.71 0.49
C GLN A 141 -5.14 -7.31 0.19
N PRO A 142 -5.47 -8.48 0.75
CA PRO A 142 -6.84 -8.96 0.75
C PRO A 142 -7.72 -8.04 1.61
N PHE A 143 -8.93 -7.80 1.14
CA PHE A 143 -9.93 -7.03 1.86
C PHE A 143 -11.33 -7.62 1.71
N PHE A 144 -12.12 -7.42 2.75
CA PHE A 144 -13.51 -7.80 2.85
C PHE A 144 -14.29 -6.61 3.40
N VAL A 145 -15.41 -6.28 2.79
CA VAL A 145 -16.32 -5.23 3.24
C VAL A 145 -17.72 -5.80 3.33
N TYR A 146 -18.37 -5.62 4.48
CA TYR A 146 -19.79 -5.87 4.67
C TYR A 146 -20.50 -4.54 4.91
N GLY A 147 -21.36 -4.14 3.98
CA GLY A 147 -22.10 -2.90 4.03
C GLY A 147 -23.59 -3.13 4.30
N GLN A 148 -24.07 -2.70 5.47
CA GLN A 148 -25.52 -2.57 5.75
C GLN A 148 -25.81 -1.19 6.36
N SER A 149 -26.28 -1.13 7.61
CA SER A 149 -26.42 0.11 8.40
C SER A 149 -25.09 0.56 9.03
N THR A 150 -24.15 -0.37 9.14
CA THR A 150 -22.76 -0.16 9.54
C THR A 150 -21.89 -0.79 8.46
N ALA A 151 -20.86 -0.08 8.02
CA ALA A 151 -19.84 -0.61 7.13
C ALA A 151 -18.73 -1.24 7.98
N VAL A 152 -18.52 -2.54 7.81
CA VAL A 152 -17.43 -3.27 8.44
C VAL A 152 -16.38 -3.57 7.38
N ILE A 153 -15.16 -3.09 7.59
CA ILE A 153 -14.01 -3.27 6.70
C ILE A 153 -12.96 -4.09 7.42
N LEU A 154 -12.63 -5.21 6.80
CA LEU A 154 -11.61 -6.14 7.24
C LEU A 154 -10.53 -6.15 6.16
N SER A 155 -9.29 -5.86 6.51
CA SER A 155 -8.19 -5.93 5.54
C SER A 155 -6.91 -6.46 6.19
N SER A 156 -6.12 -7.18 5.41
CA SER A 156 -4.79 -7.59 5.82
C SER A 156 -3.80 -7.12 4.77
N GLU A 157 -2.57 -6.84 5.19
CA GLU A 157 -1.48 -6.43 4.33
C GLU A 157 -0.30 -7.38 4.56
N ALA A 158 0.20 -8.00 3.49
CA ALA A 158 1.41 -8.79 3.50
C ALA A 158 2.42 -8.18 2.52
N SER A 159 3.68 -8.13 2.91
CA SER A 159 4.76 -7.69 2.04
C SER A 159 5.97 -8.61 2.19
N TYR A 160 6.61 -8.94 1.07
CA TYR A 160 7.80 -9.80 1.05
C TYR A 160 8.87 -9.21 0.15
N ASN A 161 10.05 -8.95 0.71
CA ASN A 161 11.22 -8.50 -0.03
C ASN A 161 12.09 -9.70 -0.42
N TRP A 162 12.13 -10.01 -1.71
CA TRP A 162 12.85 -11.14 -2.30
C TRP A 162 14.37 -11.00 -2.23
N LYS A 163 14.90 -9.76 -2.27
CA LYS A 163 16.35 -9.51 -2.18
C LYS A 163 16.86 -9.64 -0.75
N LYS A 164 16.10 -9.17 0.22
CA LYS A 164 16.44 -9.26 1.66
C LYS A 164 15.93 -10.54 2.33
N ARG A 165 15.08 -11.31 1.63
CA ARG A 165 14.35 -12.48 2.16
C ARG A 165 13.62 -12.16 3.47
N THR A 166 12.98 -11.00 3.52
CA THR A 166 12.27 -10.50 4.71
C THR A 166 10.79 -10.33 4.41
N GLY A 167 9.92 -10.92 5.23
CA GLY A 167 8.47 -10.75 5.17
C GLY A 167 7.97 -9.81 6.27
N ARG A 168 6.83 -9.15 6.01
CA ARG A 168 6.06 -8.39 7.01
C ARG A 168 4.58 -8.62 6.76
N PHE A 169 3.84 -8.83 7.85
CA PHE A 169 2.39 -9.00 7.84
C PHE A 169 1.76 -7.98 8.80
N LEU A 170 0.65 -7.38 8.40
CA LEU A 170 -0.15 -6.46 9.18
C LEU A 170 -1.63 -6.82 8.96
N SER A 171 -2.45 -6.71 10.01
CA SER A 171 -3.90 -6.86 9.90
C SER A 171 -4.57 -5.58 10.41
N ILE A 172 -5.60 -5.11 9.71
CA ILE A 172 -6.30 -3.86 9.97
C ILE A 172 -7.80 -4.12 9.99
N TRP A 173 -8.46 -3.62 11.03
CA TRP A 173 -9.89 -3.75 11.23
C TRP A 173 -10.48 -2.36 11.43
N GLN A 174 -11.54 -2.05 10.69
CA GLN A 174 -12.23 -0.77 10.76
C GLN A 174 -13.75 -1.00 10.70
N ALA A 175 -14.49 -0.34 11.59
CA ALA A 175 -15.94 -0.36 11.59
C ALA A 175 -16.44 1.08 11.67
N GLU A 176 -17.29 1.46 10.72
CA GLU A 176 -17.88 2.80 10.62
C GLU A 176 -19.40 2.67 10.58
N LYS A 177 -20.10 3.45 11.41
CA LYS A 177 -21.55 3.60 11.27
C LYS A 177 -21.82 4.54 10.10
N CYS A 178 -22.69 4.13 9.18
CA CYS A 178 -23.13 4.98 8.06
C CYS A 178 -23.97 6.16 8.57
#